data_AF-A0A6S6P147-F1
#
_entry.id   AF-A0A6S6P147-F1
#
_cell.length_a   1.000
_cell.length_b   1.000
_cell.length_c   1.000
_cell.angle_alpha   90.00
_cell.angle_beta   90.00
_cell.angle_gamma   90.00
#
_symmetry.space_group_name_H-M   'P 1'
#
loop_
_entity.id
_entity.type
_entity.pdbx_description
1 polymer ?
#
loop_
_entity_poly.entity_id
_entity_poly.type
_entity_poly.pdbx_seq_one_letter_code
_entity_poly.pdbx_strand_id
1 'polypeptide(L)'
;MKNVVMCFDRAQDHPGRRASTNAGALFGLVESSPRQLTWYDAGGPAQPLRRGVNALRWRHTAAESARASIVDAYRFLVDVWRPGDEIYLFGVGRGASCARELARLLGAIGVWHDRRDHLLDYLLDAYVLPRTDRTAADWARVGRLAAVLTGRREAAVPVRYLGLWDAVTVPGVARPTDELANVAAGRHAIAIDGGRFGERVGATTVEEVWFRGAHCDVAGTRGACWQLADIPLDWVLDGAVRAGARLRGGCRLPTPTEFDALAGSSHPLSMRKVPEDARVHASVELYLRAHPQYWRRLPARVEWADAEWLARGERLVHTHAPLPITLSAARELVTAAR
;
A
#
# COMPACT_ATOMS: atom_id res chain seq x y z
N MET A 1 0.82 19.74 -11.87
CA MET A 1 0.26 18.51 -11.31
C MET A 1 1.32 17.43 -11.40
N LYS A 2 1.68 16.85 -10.26
CA LYS A 2 2.64 15.75 -10.15
C LYS A 2 2.10 14.66 -9.23
N ASN A 3 2.70 13.48 -9.31
CA ASN A 3 2.46 12.39 -8.38
C ASN A 3 3.41 12.52 -7.17
N VAL A 4 2.95 12.15 -5.98
CA VAL A 4 3.76 11.99 -4.78
C VAL A 4 3.57 10.57 -4.26
N VAL A 5 4.58 9.73 -4.48
CA VAL A 5 4.59 8.31 -4.11
C VAL A 5 5.35 8.13 -2.79
N MET A 6 4.70 7.54 -1.79
CA MET A 6 5.26 7.39 -0.45
C MET A 6 5.22 5.93 -0.01
N CYS A 7 6.37 5.36 0.35
CA CYS A 7 6.49 3.95 0.72
C CYS A 7 6.95 3.79 2.18
N PHE A 8 6.09 3.19 3.00
CA PHE A 8 6.38 2.79 4.38
C PHE A 8 6.82 1.32 4.39
N ASP A 9 8.10 1.08 4.13
CA ASP A 9 8.66 -0.27 4.03
C ASP A 9 8.97 -0.84 5.43
N ARG A 10 9.59 -0.03 6.31
CA ARG A 10 9.97 -0.45 7.67
C ARG A 10 10.82 -1.74 7.69
N ALA A 11 11.57 -2.01 6.62
CA ALA A 11 12.51 -3.13 6.46
C ALA A 11 13.55 -3.16 7.60
N GLN A 12 13.64 -4.29 8.32
CA GLN A 12 14.78 -4.57 9.21
C GLN A 12 15.91 -5.20 8.39
N ASP A 13 17.17 -4.86 8.67
CA ASP A 13 18.38 -5.29 7.93
C ASP A 13 18.29 -6.72 7.32
N HIS A 14 18.36 -6.81 5.98
CA HIS A 14 18.23 -8.06 5.22
C HIS A 14 19.56 -8.50 4.58
N PRO A 15 20.22 -9.55 5.06
CA PRO A 15 21.23 -10.27 4.26
C PRO A 15 20.53 -11.23 3.28
N GLY A 16 20.55 -10.96 1.97
CA GLY A 16 19.96 -11.85 0.94
C GLY A 16 19.95 -11.31 -0.50
N ARG A 17 19.61 -12.17 -1.48
CA ARG A 17 19.64 -11.89 -2.95
C ARG A 17 18.60 -10.87 -3.44
N ARG A 18 17.49 -10.71 -2.71
CA ARG A 18 16.49 -9.65 -2.87
C ARG A 18 16.39 -8.95 -1.52
N ALA A 19 16.79 -7.68 -1.45
CA ALA A 19 17.04 -6.96 -0.19
C ALA A 19 15.86 -6.09 0.28
N SER A 20 14.70 -6.15 -0.39
CA SER A 20 13.59 -5.22 -0.20
C SER A 20 12.28 -5.97 0.02
N THR A 21 11.40 -5.42 0.88
CA THR A 21 10.03 -5.90 0.99
C THR A 21 9.22 -5.57 -0.26
N ASN A 22 7.93 -5.94 -0.32
CA ASN A 22 7.09 -5.56 -1.45
C ASN A 22 6.95 -4.03 -1.60
N ALA A 23 6.98 -3.26 -0.50
CA ALA A 23 7.03 -1.80 -0.58
C ALA A 23 8.34 -1.30 -1.20
N GLY A 24 9.50 -1.83 -0.79
CA GLY A 24 10.78 -1.44 -1.37
C GLY A 24 11.00 -1.95 -2.79
N ALA A 25 10.44 -3.12 -3.13
CA ALA A 25 10.41 -3.62 -4.48
C ALA A 25 9.59 -2.68 -5.38
N LEU A 26 8.39 -2.27 -4.94
CA LEU A 26 7.59 -1.27 -5.65
C LEU A 26 8.32 0.06 -5.77
N PHE A 27 8.97 0.53 -4.70
CA PHE A 27 9.77 1.75 -4.72
C PHE A 27 10.88 1.72 -5.78
N GLY A 28 11.52 0.57 -5.98
CA GLY A 28 12.52 0.36 -7.03
C GLY A 28 11.95 0.31 -8.46
N LEU A 29 10.64 0.13 -8.62
CA LEU A 29 9.94 0.05 -9.91
C LEU A 29 9.35 1.40 -10.34
N VAL A 30 9.00 2.27 -9.40
CA VAL A 30 8.39 3.58 -9.72
C VAL A 30 9.42 4.58 -10.23
N GLU A 31 8.99 5.46 -11.13
CA GLU A 31 9.79 6.58 -11.62
C GLU A 31 10.03 7.61 -10.51
N SER A 32 11.23 8.20 -10.44
CA SER A 32 11.52 9.39 -9.63
C SER A 32 11.91 10.54 -10.56
N SER A 33 11.05 11.53 -10.68
CA SER A 33 11.22 12.67 -11.60
C SER A 33 10.42 13.90 -11.14
N PRO A 34 10.58 15.08 -11.76
CA PRO A 34 9.76 16.25 -11.44
C PRO A 34 8.23 16.01 -11.58
N ARG A 35 7.81 14.99 -12.34
CA ARG A 35 6.40 14.61 -12.52
C ARG A 35 5.95 13.55 -11.51
N GLN A 36 6.87 12.88 -10.83
CA GLN A 36 6.59 11.90 -9.78
C GLN A 36 7.68 11.93 -8.70
N LEU A 37 7.36 12.59 -7.59
CA LEU A 37 8.24 12.60 -6.43
C LEU A 37 8.05 11.33 -5.60
N THR A 38 9.14 10.88 -4.99
CA THR A 38 9.19 9.62 -4.26
C THR A 38 9.72 9.86 -2.85
N TRP A 39 9.07 9.27 -1.85
CA TRP A 39 9.49 9.25 -0.46
C TRP A 39 9.52 7.81 0.04
N TYR A 40 10.53 7.46 0.83
CA TYR A 40 10.75 6.11 1.33
C TYR A 40 11.20 6.13 2.77
N ASP A 41 10.53 5.32 3.60
CA ASP A 41 10.93 5.06 4.97
C ASP A 41 11.31 3.59 5.15
N ALA A 42 12.61 3.35 5.31
CA ALA A 42 13.17 2.06 5.69
C ALA A 42 12.78 1.65 7.11
N GLY A 43 12.26 2.58 7.93
CA GLY A 43 12.08 2.44 9.35
C GLY A 43 13.34 2.79 10.14
N GLY A 44 13.14 3.15 11.42
CA GLY A 44 14.27 3.31 12.33
C GLY A 44 14.96 1.97 12.61
N PRO A 45 16.26 1.98 12.98
CA PRO A 45 16.97 0.77 13.35
C PRO A 45 16.19 0.02 14.44
N ALA A 46 15.86 -1.24 14.17
CA ALA A 46 15.28 -2.11 15.18
C ALA A 46 16.32 -2.22 16.31
N GLN A 47 16.08 -1.55 17.44
CA GLN A 47 16.95 -1.76 18.60
C GLN A 47 16.91 -3.27 18.91
N PRO A 48 18.06 -3.96 18.93
CA PRO A 48 18.09 -5.39 19.13
C PRO A 48 17.38 -5.70 20.44
N LEU A 49 16.40 -6.61 20.38
CA LEU A 49 15.73 -7.14 21.57
C LEU A 49 16.80 -7.79 22.45
N ARG A 50 17.32 -7.05 23.44
CA ARG A 50 18.12 -7.66 24.51
C ARG A 50 17.22 -8.66 25.22
N ARG A 51 17.64 -9.92 25.37
CA ARG A 51 16.88 -10.91 26.14
C ARG A 51 16.47 -10.30 27.49
N GLY A 52 15.16 -10.24 27.77
CA GLY A 52 14.61 -9.63 28.98
C GLY A 52 13.92 -8.27 28.83
N VAL A 53 13.72 -7.72 27.62
CA VAL A 53 12.93 -6.47 27.48
C VAL A 53 11.45 -6.71 27.81
N ASN A 54 10.92 -5.90 28.73
CA ASN A 54 9.53 -5.99 29.20
C ASN A 54 8.52 -5.77 28.07
N ALA A 55 7.40 -6.51 28.07
CA ALA A 55 6.35 -6.47 27.04
C ALA A 55 5.78 -5.05 26.82
N LEU A 56 5.84 -4.20 27.83
CA LEU A 56 5.37 -2.82 27.75
C LEU A 56 6.34 -1.91 26.97
N ARG A 57 7.65 -2.14 27.09
CA ARG A 57 8.69 -1.31 26.44
C ARG A 57 8.71 -1.50 24.93
N TRP A 58 8.52 -2.73 24.42
CA TRP A 58 8.48 -2.96 22.96
C TRP A 58 7.25 -2.34 22.29
N ARG A 59 6.11 -2.29 23.00
CA ARG A 59 4.89 -1.65 22.49
C ARG A 59 5.09 -0.15 22.33
N HIS A 60 5.69 0.46 23.36
CA HIS A 60 6.01 1.89 23.36
C HIS A 60 6.98 2.24 22.22
N THR A 61 8.05 1.46 22.02
CA THR A 61 9.00 1.74 20.93
C THR A 61 8.40 1.56 19.54
N ALA A 62 7.46 0.61 19.36
CA ALA A 62 6.78 0.41 18.09
C ALA A 62 5.83 1.58 17.75
N ALA A 63 5.05 2.07 18.72
CA ALA A 63 4.13 3.19 18.52
C ALA A 63 4.88 4.51 18.27
N GLU A 64 5.91 4.82 19.07
CA GLU A 64 6.72 6.02 18.88
C GLU A 64 7.43 6.03 17.53
N SER A 65 7.99 4.90 17.12
CA SER A 65 8.66 4.81 15.82
C SER A 65 7.69 4.89 14.64
N ALA A 66 6.46 4.39 14.78
CA ALA A 66 5.40 4.56 13.79
C ALA A 66 4.94 6.01 13.71
N ARG A 67 4.74 6.67 14.86
CA ARG A 67 4.42 8.10 14.96
C ARG A 67 5.48 8.96 14.27
N ALA A 68 6.75 8.74 14.55
CA ALA A 68 7.87 9.46 13.91
C ALA A 68 7.81 9.33 12.38
N SER A 69 7.66 8.11 11.85
CA SER A 69 7.52 7.88 10.40
C SER A 69 6.35 8.65 9.78
N ILE A 70 5.19 8.68 10.45
CA ILE A 70 3.99 9.39 9.95
C ILE A 70 4.21 10.90 9.98
N VAL A 71 4.82 11.44 11.05
CA VAL A 71 5.14 12.86 11.17
C VAL A 71 6.15 13.29 10.10
N ASP A 72 7.19 12.49 9.87
CA ASP A 72 8.19 12.77 8.84
C ASP A 72 7.57 12.74 7.43
N ALA A 73 6.71 11.77 7.16
CA ALA A 73 5.94 11.69 5.92
C ALA A 73 5.02 12.91 5.74
N TYR A 74 4.28 13.29 6.78
CA TYR A 74 3.42 14.46 6.73
C TYR A 74 4.22 15.74 6.47
N ARG A 75 5.34 15.92 7.17
CA ARG A 75 6.25 17.06 6.96
C ARG A 75 6.79 17.07 5.53
N PHE A 76 7.16 15.93 4.96
CA PHE A 76 7.54 15.86 3.55
C PHE A 76 6.42 16.38 2.62
N LEU A 77 5.16 16.00 2.87
CA LEU A 77 4.02 16.52 2.12
C LEU A 77 3.84 18.03 2.26
N VAL A 78 4.06 18.59 3.45
CA VAL A 78 4.04 20.04 3.67
C VAL A 78 4.98 20.79 2.71
N ASP A 79 6.19 20.25 2.48
CA ASP A 79 7.16 20.87 1.57
C ASP A 79 6.73 20.77 0.11
N VAL A 80 6.35 19.56 -0.31
CA VAL A 80 6.30 19.23 -1.75
C VAL A 80 4.91 19.25 -2.34
N TRP A 81 3.86 18.94 -1.56
CA TRP A 81 2.52 18.77 -2.09
C TRP A 81 1.86 20.12 -2.35
N ARG A 82 1.19 20.25 -3.49
CA ARG A 82 0.37 21.40 -3.86
C ARG A 82 -1.01 20.93 -4.30
N PRO A 83 -2.06 21.76 -4.18
CA PRO A 83 -3.39 21.42 -4.70
C PRO A 83 -3.32 20.97 -6.17
N GLY A 84 -3.98 19.84 -6.47
CA GLY A 84 -3.94 19.19 -7.78
C GLY A 84 -2.83 18.15 -7.96
N ASP A 85 -1.94 17.97 -6.98
CA ASP A 85 -1.01 16.84 -6.96
C ASP A 85 -1.68 15.59 -6.38
N GLU A 86 -1.35 14.43 -6.94
CA GLU A 86 -1.92 13.14 -6.55
C GLU A 86 -1.01 12.38 -5.57
N ILE A 87 -1.58 11.90 -4.46
CA ILE A 87 -0.84 11.18 -3.41
C ILE A 87 -1.07 9.68 -3.53
N TYR A 88 0.01 8.91 -3.54
CA TYR A 88 0.01 7.45 -3.58
C TYR A 88 0.73 6.93 -2.33
N LEU A 89 0.04 6.15 -1.51
CA LEU A 89 0.57 5.64 -0.25
C LEU A 89 0.72 4.12 -0.32
N PHE A 90 1.89 3.63 0.08
CA PHE A 90 2.21 2.21 0.11
C PHE A 90 2.77 1.80 1.47
N GLY A 91 2.45 0.59 1.93
CA GLY A 91 3.06 0.12 3.16
C GLY A 91 2.93 -1.38 3.41
N VAL A 92 3.89 -1.90 4.17
CA VAL A 92 3.98 -3.33 4.54
C VAL A 92 3.83 -3.48 6.05
N GLY A 93 3.00 -4.41 6.53
CA GLY A 93 2.88 -4.72 7.96
C GLY A 93 2.50 -3.50 8.79
N ARG A 94 3.38 -3.09 9.72
CA ARG A 94 3.16 -1.87 10.51
C ARG A 94 3.27 -0.60 9.65
N GLY A 95 4.09 -0.62 8.60
CA GLY A 95 4.15 0.45 7.61
C GLY A 95 2.83 0.63 6.87
N ALA A 96 2.07 -0.45 6.63
CA ALA A 96 0.72 -0.36 6.08
C ALA A 96 -0.23 0.40 7.01
N SER A 97 -0.15 0.16 8.32
CA SER A 97 -0.90 0.93 9.31
C SER A 97 -0.47 2.40 9.35
N CYS A 98 0.82 2.71 9.17
CA CYS A 98 1.30 4.08 9.02
C CYS A 98 0.74 4.77 7.77
N ALA A 99 0.76 4.09 6.62
CA ALA A 99 0.18 4.58 5.37
C ALA A 99 -1.32 4.87 5.52
N ARG A 100 -2.05 3.95 6.18
CA ARG A 100 -3.47 4.13 6.51
C ARG A 100 -3.71 5.32 7.43
N GLU A 101 -2.87 5.48 8.46
CA GLU A 101 -2.99 6.60 9.39
C GLU A 101 -2.71 7.94 8.71
N LEU A 102 -1.69 8.00 7.85
CA LEU A 102 -1.42 9.19 7.05
C LEU A 102 -2.61 9.53 6.13
N ALA A 103 -3.23 8.53 5.49
CA ALA A 103 -4.44 8.74 4.69
C ALA A 103 -5.57 9.37 5.52
N ARG A 104 -5.80 8.89 6.76
CA ARG A 104 -6.80 9.47 7.66
C ARG A 104 -6.44 10.92 8.03
N LEU A 105 -5.20 11.20 8.39
CA LEU A 105 -4.75 12.56 8.73
C LEU A 105 -4.97 13.52 7.57
N LEU A 106 -4.65 13.10 6.34
CA LEU A 106 -4.91 13.89 5.14
C LEU A 106 -6.40 14.13 4.91
N GLY A 107 -7.26 13.16 5.20
CA GLY A 107 -8.71 13.32 5.14
C GLY A 107 -9.26 14.24 6.23
N ALA A 108 -8.65 14.22 7.42
CA ALA A 108 -9.10 15.00 8.57
C ALA A 108 -8.60 16.45 8.50
N ILE A 109 -7.29 16.67 8.46
CA ILE A 109 -6.67 18.00 8.60
C ILE A 109 -6.06 18.54 7.30
N GLY A 110 -6.01 17.71 6.24
CA GLY A 110 -5.37 18.09 5.00
C GLY A 110 -3.86 18.21 5.11
N VAL A 111 -3.28 19.02 4.23
CA VAL A 111 -1.88 19.45 4.29
C VAL A 111 -1.81 20.92 4.70
N TRP A 112 -1.16 21.20 5.83
CA TRP A 112 -0.88 22.54 6.35
C TRP A 112 0.49 23.04 5.90
N HIS A 113 0.51 24.07 5.04
CA HIS A 113 1.74 24.57 4.43
C HIS A 113 2.60 25.45 5.36
N ASP A 114 2.07 25.89 6.51
CA ASP A 114 2.84 26.68 7.48
C ASP A 114 3.66 25.78 8.42
N ARG A 115 4.98 25.77 8.22
CA ARG A 115 5.97 25.01 8.99
C ARG A 115 6.21 25.55 10.40
N ARG A 116 5.86 26.82 10.68
CA ARG A 116 6.14 27.49 11.96
C ARG A 116 4.94 27.48 12.90
N ASP A 117 3.87 26.81 12.50
CA ASP A 117 2.67 26.75 13.30
C ASP A 117 2.82 25.70 14.42
N HIS A 118 2.97 26.16 15.66
CA HIS A 118 2.95 25.31 16.85
C HIS A 118 1.66 24.48 16.96
N LEU A 119 0.58 24.91 16.31
CA LEU A 119 -0.65 24.16 16.22
C LEU A 119 -0.48 22.89 15.35
N LEU A 120 0.37 22.92 14.32
CA LEU A 120 0.64 21.73 13.52
C LEU A 120 1.30 20.65 14.37
N ASP A 121 2.32 21.02 15.15
CA ASP A 121 2.99 20.08 16.05
C ASP A 121 1.99 19.52 17.08
N TYR A 122 1.13 20.37 17.67
CA TYR A 122 0.06 19.92 18.56
C TYR A 122 -0.91 18.94 17.88
N LEU A 123 -1.34 19.22 16.65
CA LEU A 123 -2.25 18.34 15.92
C LEU A 123 -1.59 16.99 15.61
N LEU A 124 -0.35 17.00 15.14
CA LEU A 124 0.38 15.76 14.86
C LEU A 124 0.57 14.95 16.16
N ASP A 125 0.90 15.60 17.28
CA ASP A 125 1.01 14.93 18.58
C ASP A 125 -0.32 14.35 19.06
N ALA A 126 -1.41 15.10 18.93
CA ALA A 126 -2.73 14.67 19.40
C ALA A 126 -3.42 13.61 18.51
N TYR A 127 -3.21 13.66 17.19
CA TYR A 127 -4.00 12.91 16.21
C TYR A 127 -3.26 11.81 15.45
N VAL A 128 -1.93 11.82 15.39
CA VAL A 128 -1.20 10.66 14.81
C VAL A 128 -1.32 9.48 15.77
N LEU A 129 -1.92 8.36 15.38
CA LEU A 129 -1.99 7.14 16.20
C LEU A 129 -2.45 7.42 17.65
N PRO A 130 -3.69 7.92 17.85
CA PRO A 130 -4.16 8.29 19.18
C PRO A 130 -4.24 7.05 20.09
N ARG A 131 -3.97 7.23 21.39
CA ARG A 131 -4.06 6.14 22.38
C ARG A 131 -5.50 5.80 22.74
N THR A 132 -6.40 6.78 22.64
CA THR A 132 -7.83 6.63 22.88
C THR A 132 -8.56 6.66 21.55
N ASP A 133 -9.60 5.83 21.43
CA ASP A 133 -10.44 5.83 20.24
C ASP A 133 -11.05 7.21 20.02
N ARG A 134 -11.12 7.61 18.76
CA ARG A 134 -11.78 8.85 18.30
C ARG A 134 -12.93 8.44 17.42
N THR A 135 -14.07 9.08 17.61
CA THR A 135 -15.26 8.82 16.80
C THR A 135 -15.16 9.56 15.46
N ALA A 136 -15.92 9.11 14.46
CA ALA A 136 -16.09 9.84 13.21
C ALA A 136 -16.50 11.32 13.43
N ALA A 137 -17.28 11.59 14.49
CA ALA A 137 -17.69 12.95 14.86
C ALA A 137 -16.52 13.80 15.38
N ASP A 138 -15.56 13.19 16.10
CA ASP A 138 -14.34 13.87 16.55
C ASP A 138 -13.50 14.28 15.35
N TRP A 139 -13.27 13.36 14.41
CA TRP A 139 -12.53 13.65 13.17
C TRP A 139 -13.21 14.72 12.32
N ALA A 140 -14.53 14.65 12.16
CA ALA A 140 -15.29 15.66 11.43
C ALA A 140 -15.19 17.05 12.10
N ARG A 141 -15.15 17.12 13.43
CA ARG A 141 -14.97 18.38 14.17
C ARG A 141 -13.59 18.99 13.88
N VAL A 142 -12.56 18.17 13.93
CA VAL A 142 -11.17 18.59 13.68
C VAL A 142 -11.01 19.07 12.24
N GLY A 143 -11.62 18.38 11.27
CA GLY A 143 -11.58 18.81 9.88
C GLY A 143 -12.29 20.13 9.60
N ARG A 144 -13.43 20.40 10.27
CA ARG A 144 -14.07 21.72 10.19
C ARG A 144 -13.18 22.82 10.76
N LEU A 145 -12.52 22.56 11.89
CA LEU A 145 -11.59 23.52 12.47
C LEU A 145 -10.39 23.77 11.54
N ALA A 146 -9.81 22.70 10.98
CA ALA A 146 -8.70 22.81 10.03
C ALA A 146 -9.08 23.59 8.77
N ALA A 147 -10.30 23.40 8.26
CA ALA A 147 -10.81 24.15 7.12
C ALA A 147 -10.88 25.66 7.42
N VAL A 148 -11.45 26.03 8.57
CA VAL A 148 -11.53 27.44 9.03
C VAL A 148 -10.14 28.05 9.17
N LEU A 149 -9.22 27.36 9.86
CA LEU A 149 -7.87 27.87 10.14
C LEU A 149 -7.01 28.02 8.89
N THR A 150 -7.23 27.18 7.88
CA THR A 150 -6.51 27.26 6.60
C THR A 150 -7.21 28.15 5.57
N GLY A 151 -8.36 28.74 5.91
CA GLY A 151 -9.18 29.51 4.97
C GLY A 151 -9.72 28.69 3.79
N ARG A 152 -9.85 27.37 3.95
CA ARG A 152 -10.32 26.44 2.91
C ARG A 152 -11.77 26.05 3.18
N ARG A 153 -12.53 25.77 2.12
CA ARG A 153 -13.88 25.20 2.23
C ARG A 153 -13.86 23.80 2.83
N GLU A 154 -12.84 23.03 2.50
CA GLU A 154 -12.61 21.69 3.00
C GLU A 154 -11.11 21.49 3.20
N ALA A 155 -10.73 20.89 4.33
CA ALA A 155 -9.34 20.59 4.63
C ALA A 155 -8.88 19.31 3.92
N ALA A 156 -9.80 18.35 3.71
CA ALA A 156 -9.50 17.01 3.24
C ALA A 156 -8.67 17.01 1.95
N VAL A 157 -7.59 16.23 1.96
CA VAL A 157 -6.75 16.00 0.79
C VAL A 157 -6.98 14.56 0.30
N PRO A 158 -7.34 14.39 -0.99
CA PRO A 158 -7.59 13.07 -1.53
C PRO A 158 -6.29 12.27 -1.66
N VAL A 159 -6.36 11.00 -1.30
CA VAL A 159 -5.34 10.00 -1.59
C VAL A 159 -5.78 9.26 -2.84
N ARG A 160 -4.99 9.35 -3.91
CA ARG A 160 -5.31 8.76 -5.20
C ARG A 160 -5.29 7.23 -5.14
N TYR A 161 -4.29 6.68 -4.45
CA TYR A 161 -4.15 5.23 -4.32
C TYR A 161 -3.55 4.82 -2.97
N LEU A 162 -4.11 3.78 -2.36
CA LEU A 162 -3.59 3.15 -1.13
C LEU A 162 -3.25 1.67 -1.39
N GLY A 163 -1.97 1.32 -1.42
CA GLY A 163 -1.48 -0.04 -1.68
C GLY A 163 -0.85 -0.68 -0.44
N LEU A 164 -1.46 -1.73 0.11
CA LEU A 164 -1.05 -2.31 1.38
C LEU A 164 -0.73 -3.81 1.27
N TRP A 165 0.27 -4.26 2.02
CA TRP A 165 0.58 -5.68 2.21
C TRP A 165 0.54 -6.07 3.68
N ASP A 166 -0.37 -6.98 3.99
CA ASP A 166 -0.66 -7.61 5.27
C ASP A 166 -0.56 -6.64 6.46
N ALA A 167 -1.45 -5.64 6.49
CA ALA A 167 -1.44 -4.64 7.54
C ALA A 167 -1.57 -5.27 8.93
N VAL A 168 -0.73 -4.81 9.88
CA VAL A 168 -0.77 -5.29 11.26
C VAL A 168 -0.88 -4.16 12.27
N THR A 169 -1.70 -4.36 13.29
CA THR A 169 -1.97 -3.34 14.32
C THR A 169 -0.67 -2.84 14.97
N VAL A 170 -0.55 -1.52 15.11
CA VAL A 170 0.48 -0.90 15.93
C VAL A 170 0.09 -1.07 17.41
N PRO A 171 0.93 -1.67 18.26
CA PRO A 171 0.56 -1.92 19.65
C PRO A 171 0.37 -0.61 20.44
N GLY A 172 -0.62 -0.59 21.33
CA GLY A 172 -0.83 0.53 22.27
C GLY A 172 -1.51 1.76 21.66
N VAL A 173 -2.11 1.61 20.46
CA VAL A 173 -2.89 2.65 19.79
C VAL A 173 -4.33 2.19 19.61
N ALA A 174 -5.23 3.15 19.51
CA ALA A 174 -6.64 2.98 19.16
C ALA A 174 -6.80 2.21 17.85
N ARG A 175 -7.81 1.34 17.76
CA ARG A 175 -8.15 0.70 16.48
C ARG A 175 -9.07 1.62 15.71
N PRO A 176 -8.69 2.03 14.50
CA PRO A 176 -9.57 2.87 13.71
C PRO A 176 -10.85 2.17 13.32
N THR A 177 -11.95 2.92 13.43
CA THR A 177 -13.30 2.47 13.06
C THR A 177 -13.87 3.26 11.90
N ASP A 178 -13.20 4.33 11.47
CA ASP A 178 -13.69 5.26 10.46
C ASP A 178 -13.35 4.81 9.03
N GLU A 179 -14.27 5.08 8.10
CA GLU A 179 -14.06 4.88 6.68
C GLU A 179 -13.08 5.92 6.11
N LEU A 180 -12.18 5.49 5.22
CA LEU A 180 -11.22 6.37 4.54
C LEU A 180 -11.87 6.99 3.28
N ALA A 181 -12.87 7.84 3.49
CA ALA A 181 -13.65 8.45 2.40
C ALA A 181 -12.81 9.30 1.42
N ASN A 182 -11.64 9.77 1.84
CA ASN A 182 -10.72 10.53 0.99
C ASN A 182 -9.79 9.65 0.12
N VAL A 183 -9.85 8.32 0.25
CA VAL A 183 -9.09 7.38 -0.60
C VAL A 183 -9.92 7.04 -1.84
N ALA A 184 -9.43 7.43 -3.01
CA ALA A 184 -10.15 7.25 -4.28
C ALA A 184 -10.14 5.79 -4.75
N ALA A 185 -9.03 5.08 -4.55
CA ALA A 185 -8.89 3.67 -4.86
C ALA A 185 -7.81 3.04 -3.97
N GLY A 186 -7.86 1.73 -3.77
CA GLY A 186 -6.77 1.04 -3.09
C GLY A 186 -6.87 -0.47 -3.18
N ARG A 187 -5.79 -1.12 -2.80
CA ARG A 187 -5.66 -2.58 -2.75
C ARG A 187 -4.92 -2.97 -1.49
N HIS A 188 -5.46 -3.93 -0.75
CA HIS A 188 -4.87 -4.47 0.45
C HIS A 188 -4.76 -5.99 0.31
N ALA A 189 -3.53 -6.47 0.17
CA ALA A 189 -3.22 -7.89 0.10
C ALA A 189 -3.09 -8.46 1.51
N ILE A 190 -3.86 -9.49 1.85
CA ILE A 190 -3.96 -10.04 3.22
C ILE A 190 -3.46 -11.48 3.25
N ALA A 191 -2.61 -11.83 4.22
CA ALA A 191 -2.13 -13.20 4.38
C ALA A 191 -3.22 -14.14 4.97
N ILE A 192 -3.51 -15.25 4.30
CA ILE A 192 -4.39 -16.33 4.81
C ILE A 192 -3.73 -17.03 6.00
N ASP A 193 -2.44 -17.32 5.91
CA ASP A 193 -1.67 -18.01 6.96
C ASP A 193 -1.00 -17.00 7.93
N GLY A 194 -1.59 -15.81 8.05
CA GLY A 194 -1.09 -14.70 8.86
C GLY A 194 -1.30 -14.86 10.37
N GLY A 195 -0.65 -13.96 11.12
CA GLY A 195 -0.77 -13.88 12.58
C GLY A 195 -2.05 -13.18 13.06
N ARG A 196 -2.26 -13.20 14.38
CA ARG A 196 -3.44 -12.63 15.08
C ARG A 196 -3.56 -11.10 15.03
N PHE A 197 -2.49 -10.42 14.61
CA PHE A 197 -2.43 -8.95 14.59
C PHE A 197 -2.80 -8.35 13.22
N GLY A 198 -3.27 -9.18 12.29
CA GLY A 198 -3.77 -8.70 11.00
C GLY A 198 -4.94 -7.74 11.18
N GLU A 199 -4.96 -6.70 10.37
CA GLU A 199 -5.96 -5.65 10.42
C GLU A 199 -6.57 -5.42 9.04
N ARG A 200 -7.89 -5.25 8.97
CA ARG A 200 -8.59 -4.83 7.75
C ARG A 200 -8.68 -3.31 7.69
N VAL A 201 -8.67 -2.75 6.49
CA VAL A 201 -8.88 -1.31 6.25
C VAL A 201 -10.37 -0.99 6.34
N GLY A 202 -11.25 -1.85 5.81
CA GLY A 202 -12.70 -1.69 5.87
C GLY A 202 -13.26 -0.52 5.06
N ALA A 203 -12.47 0.11 4.18
CA ALA A 203 -12.92 1.17 3.29
C ALA A 203 -13.50 0.60 1.99
N THR A 204 -14.65 1.11 1.55
CA THR A 204 -15.35 0.60 0.35
C THR A 204 -14.56 0.77 -0.94
N THR A 205 -13.69 1.77 -1.02
CA THR A 205 -12.82 2.05 -2.17
C THR A 205 -11.53 1.22 -2.17
N VAL A 206 -11.27 0.44 -1.13
CA VAL A 206 -10.08 -0.39 -1.00
C VAL A 206 -10.45 -1.85 -1.16
N GLU A 207 -9.98 -2.46 -2.25
CA GLU A 207 -10.16 -3.89 -2.47
C GLU A 207 -9.32 -4.68 -1.47
N GLU A 208 -9.95 -5.49 -0.63
CA GLU A 208 -9.25 -6.40 0.28
C GLU A 208 -9.28 -7.82 -0.27
N VAL A 209 -8.11 -8.37 -0.59
CA VAL A 209 -7.98 -9.70 -1.21
C VAL A 209 -7.02 -10.56 -0.40
N TRP A 210 -7.41 -11.81 -0.19
CA TRP A 210 -6.67 -12.78 0.60
C TRP A 210 -5.75 -13.64 -0.27
N PHE A 211 -4.48 -13.72 0.13
CA PHE A 211 -3.41 -14.42 -0.56
C PHE A 211 -2.86 -15.56 0.31
N ARG A 212 -2.46 -16.66 -0.34
CA ARG A 212 -1.80 -17.79 0.33
C ARG A 212 -0.47 -17.36 0.94
N GLY A 213 -0.12 -17.98 2.07
CA GLY A 213 1.15 -17.78 2.74
C GLY A 213 1.04 -16.97 4.03
N ALA A 214 2.15 -16.89 4.76
CA ALA A 214 2.22 -16.14 6.01
C ALA A 214 2.44 -14.64 5.73
N HIS A 215 2.56 -13.85 6.81
CA HIS A 215 2.89 -12.44 6.73
C HIS A 215 4.08 -12.18 5.80
N CYS A 216 5.17 -12.93 5.95
CA CYS A 216 6.37 -12.75 5.11
C CYS A 216 6.12 -13.02 3.63
N ASP A 217 5.31 -14.01 3.28
CA ASP A 217 4.99 -14.36 1.90
C ASP A 217 4.15 -13.29 1.21
N VAL A 218 3.32 -12.53 1.94
CA VAL A 218 2.54 -11.42 1.36
C VAL A 218 3.28 -10.09 1.43
N ALA A 219 4.07 -9.89 2.50
CA ALA A 219 4.84 -8.69 2.75
C ALA A 219 6.15 -8.62 1.97
N GLY A 220 6.70 -9.76 1.52
CA GLY A 220 8.05 -9.86 0.98
C GLY A 220 9.14 -9.64 2.04
N THR A 221 8.89 -9.97 3.31
CA THR A 221 9.89 -9.78 4.39
C THR A 221 10.80 -11.00 4.57
N ARG A 222 11.83 -10.88 5.42
CA ARG A 222 12.75 -11.99 5.73
C ARG A 222 12.01 -13.32 6.00
N GLY A 223 12.40 -14.36 5.26
CA GLY A 223 11.81 -15.70 5.37
C GLY A 223 10.67 -15.97 4.39
N ALA A 224 10.33 -15.02 3.53
CA ALA A 224 9.34 -15.20 2.47
C ALA A 224 9.75 -16.28 1.46
N CYS A 225 8.75 -16.99 0.96
CA CYS A 225 8.78 -17.56 -0.38
C CYS A 225 8.61 -16.42 -1.40
N TRP A 226 9.69 -16.03 -2.08
CA TRP A 226 9.70 -14.87 -2.97
C TRP A 226 8.74 -15.01 -4.15
N GLN A 227 8.57 -16.23 -4.65
CA GLN A 227 7.57 -16.55 -5.67
C GLN A 227 6.15 -16.17 -5.21
N LEU A 228 5.80 -16.49 -3.97
CA LEU A 228 4.53 -16.08 -3.40
C LEU A 228 4.43 -14.57 -3.24
N ALA A 229 5.52 -13.90 -2.81
CA ALA A 229 5.55 -12.46 -2.60
C ALA A 229 5.41 -11.63 -3.88
N ASP A 230 5.78 -12.19 -5.04
CA ASP A 230 5.63 -11.52 -6.32
C ASP A 230 4.17 -11.41 -6.78
N ILE A 231 3.29 -12.33 -6.37
CA ILE A 231 1.86 -12.30 -6.72
C ILE A 231 1.14 -11.06 -6.13
N PRO A 232 1.16 -10.81 -4.81
CA PRO A 232 0.55 -9.61 -4.25
C PRO A 232 1.32 -8.33 -4.58
N LEU A 233 2.63 -8.39 -4.87
CA LEU A 233 3.37 -7.24 -5.41
C LEU A 233 2.80 -6.81 -6.77
N ASP A 234 2.67 -7.75 -7.69
CA ASP A 234 2.09 -7.54 -9.02
C ASP A 234 0.66 -7.00 -8.92
N TRP A 235 -0.17 -7.60 -8.08
CA TRP A 235 -1.55 -7.16 -7.90
C TRP A 235 -1.68 -5.72 -7.36
N VAL A 236 -0.90 -5.35 -6.34
CA VAL A 236 -0.93 -3.97 -5.83
C VAL A 236 -0.33 -2.98 -6.84
N LEU A 237 0.71 -3.39 -7.58
CA LEU A 237 1.35 -2.58 -8.61
C LEU A 237 0.42 -2.30 -9.79
N ASP A 238 -0.32 -3.29 -10.29
CA ASP A 238 -1.32 -3.12 -11.36
C ASP A 238 -2.37 -2.07 -10.98
N GLY A 239 -2.87 -2.12 -9.74
CA GLY A 239 -3.83 -1.12 -9.27
C GLY A 239 -3.23 0.28 -9.20
N ALA A 240 -1.97 0.40 -8.76
CA ALA A 240 -1.26 1.69 -8.72
C ALA A 240 -1.06 2.28 -10.13
N VAL A 241 -0.67 1.45 -11.09
CA VAL A 241 -0.47 1.86 -12.49
C VAL A 241 -1.81 2.29 -13.11
N ARG A 242 -2.89 1.53 -12.90
CA ARG A 242 -4.25 1.92 -13.33
C ARG A 242 -4.71 3.22 -12.70
N ALA A 243 -4.30 3.48 -11.45
CA ALA A 243 -4.58 4.74 -10.77
C ALA A 243 -3.75 5.91 -11.32
N GLY A 244 -2.64 5.68 -12.03
CA GLY A 244 -1.81 6.72 -12.65
C GLY A 244 -0.36 6.79 -12.17
N ALA A 245 0.09 5.83 -11.35
CA ALA A 245 1.49 5.74 -10.94
C ALA A 245 2.41 5.43 -12.14
N ARG A 246 3.54 6.13 -12.23
CA ARG A 246 4.50 6.01 -13.33
C ARG A 246 5.60 5.02 -12.97
N LEU A 247 5.95 4.15 -13.91
CA LEU A 247 7.01 3.17 -13.75
C LEU A 247 8.30 3.67 -14.41
N ARG A 248 9.44 3.24 -13.85
CA ARG A 248 10.75 3.50 -14.44
C ARG A 248 10.88 2.77 -15.78
N GLY A 249 11.36 3.46 -16.81
CA GLY A 249 11.62 2.85 -18.11
C GLY A 249 12.59 1.67 -18.03
N GLY A 250 12.31 0.59 -18.76
CA GLY A 250 13.17 -0.60 -18.83
C GLY A 250 13.25 -1.44 -17.54
N CYS A 251 12.40 -1.17 -16.53
CA CYS A 251 12.33 -2.04 -15.36
C CYS A 251 11.66 -3.38 -15.71
N ARG A 252 12.17 -4.47 -15.11
CA ARG A 252 11.52 -5.78 -15.19
C ARG A 252 10.40 -5.82 -14.15
N LEU A 253 9.17 -5.90 -14.63
CA LEU A 253 8.00 -6.01 -13.79
C LEU A 253 7.84 -7.44 -13.24
N PRO A 254 7.22 -7.60 -12.06
CA PRO A 254 6.83 -8.93 -11.59
C PRO A 254 5.91 -9.54 -12.65
N THR A 255 6.17 -10.80 -12.99
CA THR A 255 5.39 -11.57 -13.96
C THR A 255 5.08 -12.92 -13.35
N PRO A 256 4.22 -12.96 -12.30
CA PRO A 256 3.94 -14.18 -11.59
C PRO A 256 3.26 -15.20 -12.51
N THR A 257 3.62 -16.46 -12.33
CA THR A 257 3.17 -17.59 -13.13
C THR A 257 2.44 -18.61 -12.27
N GLU A 258 1.85 -19.62 -12.89
CA GLU A 258 1.27 -20.76 -12.19
C GLU A 258 2.28 -21.48 -11.27
N PHE A 259 3.57 -21.51 -11.64
CA PHE A 259 4.62 -22.08 -10.81
C PHE A 259 4.81 -21.31 -9.52
N ASP A 260 4.67 -19.98 -9.56
CA ASP A 260 4.75 -19.14 -8.38
C ASP A 260 3.55 -19.40 -7.44
N ALA A 261 2.36 -19.55 -8.02
CA ALA A 261 1.16 -19.91 -7.27
C ALA A 261 1.26 -21.30 -6.61
N LEU A 262 2.05 -22.21 -7.18
CA LEU A 262 2.32 -23.55 -6.65
C LEU A 262 3.55 -23.62 -5.74
N ALA A 263 4.33 -22.54 -5.61
CA ALA A 263 5.57 -22.55 -4.83
C ALA A 263 5.34 -22.91 -3.36
N GLY A 264 6.10 -23.87 -2.83
CA GLY A 264 5.92 -24.33 -1.46
C GLY A 264 6.38 -23.30 -0.42
N SER A 265 5.51 -22.98 0.55
CA SER A 265 5.90 -22.42 1.84
C SER A 265 5.26 -23.24 2.96
N SER A 266 6.08 -23.75 3.88
CA SER A 266 5.63 -24.59 4.98
C SER A 266 5.24 -23.72 6.17
N HIS A 267 4.01 -23.20 6.18
CA HIS A 267 3.43 -22.53 7.34
C HIS A 267 2.31 -23.38 7.96
N PRO A 268 2.67 -24.32 8.87
CA PRO A 268 1.72 -25.30 9.40
C PRO A 268 0.65 -24.69 10.33
N LEU A 269 0.87 -23.47 10.82
CA LEU A 269 0.01 -22.81 11.79
C LEU A 269 -0.45 -21.45 11.26
N SER A 270 -1.72 -21.36 10.83
CA SER A 270 -2.43 -20.09 10.74
C SER A 270 -3.19 -19.85 12.04
N MET A 271 -3.12 -18.63 12.55
CA MET A 271 -3.94 -18.16 13.69
C MET A 271 -5.02 -17.18 13.25
N ARG A 272 -5.18 -16.97 11.95
CA ARG A 272 -6.12 -16.03 11.37
C ARG A 272 -7.33 -16.79 10.83
N LYS A 273 -8.52 -16.29 11.13
CA LYS A 273 -9.77 -16.78 10.55
C LYS A 273 -10.11 -15.91 9.35
N VAL A 274 -10.23 -16.53 8.18
CA VAL A 274 -10.68 -15.84 6.97
C VAL A 274 -12.20 -15.60 7.09
N PRO A 275 -12.69 -14.36 6.90
CA PRO A 275 -14.12 -14.06 6.90
C PRO A 275 -14.90 -14.80 5.81
N GLU A 276 -16.21 -15.01 6.00
CA GLU A 276 -17.06 -15.68 5.01
C GLU A 276 -17.30 -14.85 3.74
N ASP A 277 -17.18 -13.53 3.85
CA ASP A 277 -17.28 -12.55 2.75
C ASP A 277 -15.90 -12.26 2.11
N ALA A 278 -14.87 -13.03 2.45
CA ALA A 278 -13.52 -12.77 1.96
C ALA A 278 -13.37 -13.09 0.46
N ARG A 279 -12.89 -12.11 -0.29
CA ARG A 279 -12.40 -12.29 -1.65
C ARG A 279 -11.00 -12.91 -1.61
N VAL A 280 -10.79 -14.01 -2.29
CA VAL A 280 -9.51 -14.75 -2.32
C VAL A 280 -8.89 -14.64 -3.69
N HIS A 281 -7.59 -14.37 -3.76
CA HIS A 281 -6.90 -14.26 -5.05
C HIS A 281 -6.95 -15.58 -5.82
N ALA A 282 -7.21 -15.54 -7.13
CA ALA A 282 -7.37 -16.72 -7.98
C ALA A 282 -6.12 -17.63 -8.04
N SER A 283 -4.92 -17.11 -7.71
CA SER A 283 -3.72 -17.95 -7.55
C SER A 283 -3.87 -19.03 -6.48
N VAL A 284 -4.71 -18.81 -5.46
CA VAL A 284 -4.98 -19.80 -4.40
C VAL A 284 -5.79 -20.98 -4.94
N GLU A 285 -6.59 -20.78 -6.00
CA GLU A 285 -7.34 -21.86 -6.65
C GLU A 285 -6.40 -22.93 -7.24
N LEU A 286 -5.34 -22.51 -7.93
CA LEU A 286 -4.33 -23.43 -8.47
C LEU A 286 -3.68 -24.25 -7.36
N TYR A 287 -3.31 -23.59 -6.26
CA TYR A 287 -2.73 -24.27 -5.11
C TYR A 287 -3.71 -25.26 -4.46
N LEU A 288 -4.99 -24.88 -4.34
CA LEU A 288 -6.02 -25.72 -3.77
C LEU A 288 -6.26 -26.99 -4.59
N ARG A 289 -6.21 -26.90 -5.92
CA ARG A 289 -6.30 -28.08 -6.82
C ARG A 289 -5.14 -29.05 -6.59
N ALA A 290 -3.93 -28.53 -6.38
CA ALA A 290 -2.74 -29.35 -6.10
C ALA A 290 -2.69 -29.84 -4.63
N HIS A 291 -3.28 -29.09 -3.69
CA HIS A 291 -3.26 -29.37 -2.26
C HIS A 291 -4.66 -29.27 -1.66
N PRO A 292 -5.55 -30.26 -1.89
CA PRO A 292 -6.95 -30.17 -1.49
C PRO A 292 -7.15 -29.83 -0.02
N GLN A 293 -6.30 -30.35 0.88
CA GLN A 293 -6.37 -30.08 2.34
C GLN A 293 -6.32 -28.59 2.72
N TYR A 294 -5.84 -27.71 1.82
CA TYR A 294 -5.80 -26.27 2.05
C TYR A 294 -7.20 -25.65 2.16
N TRP A 295 -8.27 -26.32 1.69
CA TRP A 295 -9.66 -25.85 1.85
C TRP A 295 -10.00 -25.50 3.31
N ARG A 296 -9.37 -26.18 4.28
CA ARG A 296 -9.58 -25.95 5.72
C ARG A 296 -9.17 -24.55 6.20
N ARG A 297 -8.42 -23.81 5.38
CA ARG A 297 -8.00 -22.42 5.65
C ARG A 297 -8.94 -21.39 5.03
N LEU A 298 -9.86 -21.82 4.16
CA LEU A 298 -10.72 -20.94 3.37
C LEU A 298 -12.15 -20.90 3.95
N PRO A 299 -12.93 -19.85 3.65
CA PRO A 299 -14.36 -19.81 3.96
C PRO A 299 -15.14 -20.87 3.19
N ALA A 300 -16.36 -21.15 3.61
CA ALA A 300 -17.20 -22.18 2.99
C ALA A 300 -17.56 -21.82 1.54
N ARG A 301 -17.68 -20.53 1.23
CA ARG A 301 -17.86 -20.00 -0.11
C ARG A 301 -16.71 -19.06 -0.41
N VAL A 302 -16.02 -19.30 -1.53
CA VAL A 302 -14.89 -18.49 -1.95
C VAL A 302 -15.30 -17.64 -3.15
N GLU A 303 -15.18 -16.33 -3.02
CA GLU A 303 -15.23 -15.42 -4.16
C GLU A 303 -13.81 -15.23 -4.70
N TRP A 304 -13.58 -15.61 -5.95
CA TRP A 304 -12.27 -15.47 -6.59
C TRP A 304 -12.06 -14.06 -7.13
N ALA A 305 -11.02 -13.39 -6.65
CA ALA A 305 -10.56 -12.11 -7.16
C ALA A 305 -9.44 -12.29 -8.17
N ASP A 306 -9.37 -11.36 -9.13
CA ASP A 306 -8.30 -11.28 -10.13
C ASP A 306 -8.13 -12.55 -10.98
N ALA A 307 -9.23 -13.08 -11.54
CA ALA A 307 -9.21 -14.31 -12.34
C ALA A 307 -8.21 -14.25 -13.52
N GLU A 308 -8.00 -13.07 -14.09
CA GLU A 308 -7.13 -12.84 -15.24
C GLU A 308 -5.67 -12.53 -14.87
N TRP A 309 -5.24 -12.83 -13.64
CA TRP A 309 -3.90 -12.50 -13.14
C TRP A 309 -2.77 -13.10 -13.99
N LEU A 310 -2.93 -14.34 -14.48
CA LEU A 310 -1.95 -15.00 -15.36
C LEU A 310 -1.77 -14.24 -16.68
N ALA A 311 -2.85 -13.67 -17.22
CA ALA A 311 -2.82 -12.88 -18.45
C ALA A 311 -2.26 -11.45 -18.23
N ARG A 312 -1.81 -11.09 -17.02
CA ARG A 312 -1.24 -9.75 -16.76
C ARG A 312 0.16 -9.59 -17.35
N GLY A 313 0.95 -10.66 -17.40
CA GLY A 313 2.29 -10.64 -18.02
C GLY A 313 2.26 -10.25 -19.51
N GLU A 314 1.16 -10.56 -20.20
CA GLU A 314 0.96 -10.22 -21.62
C GLU A 314 0.51 -8.76 -21.83
N ARG A 315 -0.05 -8.11 -20.81
CA ARG A 315 -0.58 -6.74 -20.86
C ARG A 315 0.47 -5.65 -20.60
N LEU A 316 1.67 -6.04 -20.20
CA LEU A 316 2.76 -5.13 -19.82
C LEU A 316 3.79 -4.90 -20.93
N VAL A 317 3.56 -5.45 -22.13
CA VAL A 317 4.20 -4.91 -23.33
C VAL A 317 3.57 -3.54 -23.56
N HIS A 318 4.22 -2.48 -23.06
CA HIS A 318 3.95 -1.13 -23.52
C HIS A 318 4.29 -1.08 -25.01
N THR A 319 3.35 -1.48 -25.87
CA THR A 319 3.26 -0.88 -27.19
C THR A 319 3.12 0.60 -26.93
N HIS A 320 4.19 1.36 -27.20
CA HIS A 320 4.04 2.77 -27.52
C HIS A 320 2.83 2.87 -28.45
N ALA A 321 1.83 3.66 -28.06
CA ALA A 321 0.74 3.98 -28.97
C ALA A 321 1.39 4.29 -30.33
N PRO A 322 1.04 3.60 -31.42
CA PRO A 322 1.65 3.89 -32.70
C PRO A 322 1.45 5.38 -32.94
N LEU A 323 2.55 6.09 -33.20
CA LEU A 323 2.52 7.49 -33.60
C LEU A 323 1.41 7.61 -34.65
N PRO A 324 0.49 8.58 -34.54
CA PRO A 324 -0.53 8.76 -35.55
C PRO A 324 0.19 8.88 -36.89
N ILE A 325 0.04 7.86 -37.73
CA ILE A 325 0.52 7.92 -39.10
C ILE A 325 -0.26 9.07 -39.71
N THR A 326 0.42 10.19 -39.93
CA THR A 326 -0.13 11.29 -40.69
C THR A 326 -0.40 10.76 -42.09
N LEU A 327 -1.67 10.51 -42.41
CA LEU A 327 -2.16 10.18 -43.75
C LEU A 327 -2.03 11.39 -44.71
N SER A 328 -0.90 12.08 -44.68
CA SER A 328 -0.63 13.26 -45.51
C SER A 328 0.26 12.94 -46.72
N ALA A 329 0.85 11.75 -46.83
CA ALA A 329 1.76 11.43 -47.93
C ALA A 329 1.17 10.49 -49.00
N ALA A 330 -0.10 10.10 -48.90
CA ALA A 330 -0.74 9.18 -49.85
C ALA A 330 -1.56 9.87 -50.95
N ARG A 331 -1.54 11.21 -51.05
CA ARG A 331 -2.35 11.97 -52.03
C ARG A 331 -1.58 12.69 -53.13
N GLU A 332 -0.25 12.63 -53.16
CA GLU A 332 0.53 13.29 -54.24
C GLU A 332 1.05 12.34 -55.33
N LEU A 333 0.81 11.03 -55.24
CA LEU A 333 1.25 10.07 -56.28
C LEU A 333 0.18 9.65 -57.30
N VAL A 334 -1.01 10.25 -57.29
CA VAL A 334 -2.10 9.92 -58.24
C VAL A 334 -2.27 10.96 -59.36
N THR A 335 -1.52 12.06 -59.36
CA THR A 335 -1.60 13.11 -60.39
C THR A 335 -0.42 13.18 -61.36
N ALA A 336 0.48 12.18 -61.38
CA ALA A 336 1.59 12.09 -62.33
C ALA A 336 1.41 10.99 -63.40
N ALA A 337 0.18 10.57 -63.68
CA ALA A 337 -0.14 9.59 -64.72
C ALA A 337 -1.35 10.01 -65.57
N ARG A 338 -1.30 11.21 -66.15
CA ARG A 338 -2.14 11.60 -67.29
C ARG A 338 -1.29 12.30 -68.35
#